data_AF-A0A969FP97-F1
#
_entry.id   AF-A0A969FP97-F1
#
_cell.length_a   1.000
_cell.length_b   1.000
_cell.length_c   1.000
_cell.angle_alpha   90.00
_cell.angle_beta   90.00
_cell.angle_gamma   90.00
#
_symmetry.space_group_name_H-M   'P 1'
#
loop_
_entity.id
_entity.type
_entity.pdbx_description
1 polymer ?
#
loop_
_entity_poly.entity_id
_entity_poly.type
_entity_poly.pdbx_seq_one_letter_code
_entity_poly.pdbx_strand_id
1 'polypeptide(L)'
;MRIDIAKPARKGAQHRVVVTVTQSEPWWPLETAVEVETSKGRTIHPVTLAGPTTRTVLESDEAPTLVRFDPMGDIAVERPWIFTWPNIVDEFHRARIVFGTAREIEAQHTLARRFSETLADAYTETLIPVVKDAELDDETRRNGDLIVMGSALDNGYLMTLPPIPGFEIGRGFFRAHGRTYARADQGLYLVVPNPDAPSRVLYLLVANSALQLWRMTTSYRSEVPSWAILEGDTIVSSGYHAPLGFELRAP
;
A
#
# COMPACT_ATOMS: atom_id res chain seq x y z
N MET A 1 -13.57 -7.99 16.92
CA MET A 1 -12.35 -8.75 17.28
C MET A 1 -11.37 -7.81 17.97
N ARG A 2 -10.69 -8.25 19.03
CA ARG A 2 -9.66 -7.47 19.73
C ARG A 2 -8.33 -8.22 19.66
N ILE A 3 -7.25 -7.51 19.35
CA ILE A 3 -5.90 -8.07 19.34
C ILE A 3 -5.04 -7.32 20.33
N ASP A 4 -4.36 -8.10 21.18
CA ASP A 4 -3.43 -7.63 22.18
C ASP A 4 -2.04 -8.23 21.84
N ILE A 5 -1.17 -7.42 21.25
CA ILE A 5 0.22 -7.79 20.98
C ILE A 5 1.09 -7.30 22.14
N ALA A 6 1.64 -8.24 22.91
CA ALA A 6 2.55 -7.90 23.99
C ALA A 6 3.89 -7.41 23.44
N LYS A 7 4.50 -6.44 24.14
CA LYS A 7 5.86 -5.97 23.82
C LYS A 7 6.84 -7.16 23.77
N PRO A 8 7.73 -7.23 22.78
CA PRO A 8 8.74 -8.27 22.72
C PRO A 8 9.57 -8.29 24.01
N ALA A 9 9.73 -9.49 24.58
CA ALA A 9 10.53 -9.68 25.80
C ALA A 9 11.64 -10.69 25.53
N ARG A 10 12.85 -10.40 26.02
CA ARG A 10 13.97 -11.34 25.91
C ARG A 10 13.76 -12.49 26.90
N LYS A 11 13.89 -13.73 26.40
CA LYS A 11 13.82 -14.96 27.19
C LYS A 11 15.03 -15.83 26.82
N GLY A 12 16.10 -15.71 27.59
CA GLY A 12 17.38 -16.35 27.27
C GLY A 12 18.05 -15.71 26.04
N ALA A 13 18.39 -16.53 25.05
CA ALA A 13 19.00 -16.08 23.80
C ALA A 13 18.00 -15.50 22.79
N GLN A 14 16.69 -15.70 22.98
CA GLN A 14 15.65 -15.35 22.02
C GLN A 14 14.74 -14.23 22.51
N HIS A 15 14.11 -13.55 21.56
CA HIS A 15 13.03 -12.61 21.77
C HIS A 15 11.68 -13.30 21.58
N ARG A 16 10.80 -13.14 22.56
CA ARG A 16 9.46 -13.73 22.59
C ARG A 16 8.41 -12.65 22.42
N VAL A 17 7.48 -12.87 21.51
CA VAL A 17 6.28 -12.06 21.31
C VAL A 17 5.06 -12.91 21.66
N VAL A 18 4.08 -12.30 22.30
CA VAL A 18 2.80 -12.95 22.60
C VAL A 18 1.71 -12.17 21.89
N VAL A 19 0.96 -12.85 21.02
CA VAL A 19 -0.22 -12.30 20.36
C VAL A 19 -1.44 -12.97 20.97
N THR A 20 -2.33 -12.19 21.56
CA THR A 20 -3.62 -12.67 22.07
C THR A 20 -4.73 -12.09 21.22
N VAL A 21 -5.58 -12.95 20.70
CA VAL A 21 -6.73 -12.57 19.89
C VAL A 21 -8.00 -12.98 20.62
N THR A 22 -8.91 -12.04 20.81
CA THR A 22 -10.22 -12.27 21.43
C THR A 22 -11.32 -11.95 20.43
N GLN A 23 -12.20 -12.93 20.21
CA GLN A 23 -13.38 -12.81 19.36
C GLN A 23 -14.60 -12.47 20.21
N SER A 24 -15.46 -11.58 19.71
CA SER A 24 -16.80 -11.36 20.27
C SER A 24 -17.74 -12.47 19.79
N GLU A 25 -18.83 -12.72 20.51
CA GLU A 25 -19.83 -13.70 20.05
C GLU A 25 -20.64 -13.17 18.85
N PRO A 26 -21.02 -14.05 17.89
CA PRO A 26 -20.55 -15.43 17.75
C PRO A 26 -19.07 -15.46 17.30
N TRP A 27 -18.29 -16.43 17.80
CA TRP A 27 -16.90 -16.62 17.38
C TRP A 27 -16.81 -17.73 16.33
N TRP A 28 -15.78 -17.66 15.48
CA TRP A 28 -15.55 -18.64 14.42
C TRP A 28 -14.14 -19.22 14.50
N PRO A 29 -13.95 -20.48 14.06
CA PRO A 29 -12.62 -20.96 13.73
C PRO A 29 -12.10 -20.20 12.50
N LEU A 30 -10.95 -19.54 12.63
CA LEU A 30 -10.34 -18.75 11.56
C LEU A 30 -8.88 -19.14 11.37
N GLU A 31 -8.40 -19.08 10.13
CA GLU A 31 -6.99 -19.25 9.78
C GLU A 31 -6.43 -17.91 9.32
N THR A 32 -5.22 -17.58 9.77
CA THR A 32 -4.52 -16.33 9.43
C THR A 32 -3.03 -16.51 9.70
N ALA A 33 -2.26 -15.42 9.73
CA ALA A 33 -0.86 -15.44 10.11
C ALA A 33 -0.48 -14.25 11.02
N VAL A 34 0.70 -14.37 11.63
CA VAL A 34 1.41 -13.26 12.26
C VAL A 34 2.75 -13.07 11.54
N GLU A 35 3.00 -11.86 11.08
CA GLU A 35 4.31 -11.47 10.58
C GLU A 35 5.17 -10.89 11.71
N VAL A 36 6.43 -11.30 11.76
CA VAL A 36 7.47 -10.75 12.62
C VAL A 36 8.61 -10.24 11.74
N GLU A 37 8.82 -8.93 11.75
CA GLU A 37 9.93 -8.25 11.11
C GLU A 37 11.05 -8.01 12.12
N THR A 38 12.29 -8.21 11.67
CA THR A 38 13.53 -7.97 12.43
C THR A 38 14.53 -7.24 11.55
N SER A 39 15.68 -6.86 12.12
CA SER A 39 16.81 -6.31 11.36
C SER A 39 17.31 -7.23 10.22
N LYS A 40 17.07 -8.54 10.33
CA LYS A 40 17.51 -9.55 9.33
C LYS A 40 16.46 -9.85 8.27
N GLY A 41 15.22 -9.39 8.44
CA GLY A 41 14.13 -9.65 7.50
C GLY A 41 12.82 -10.02 8.19
N ARG A 42 11.86 -10.47 7.38
CA ARG A 42 10.50 -10.81 7.79
C ARG A 42 10.25 -12.32 7.81
N THR A 43 9.46 -12.78 8.77
CA THR A 43 8.97 -14.17 8.85
C THR A 43 7.46 -14.17 9.06
N ILE A 44 6.76 -15.13 8.46
CA ILE A 44 5.29 -15.28 8.54
C ILE A 44 4.99 -16.59 9.26
N HIS A 45 4.18 -16.53 10.32
CA HIS A 45 3.82 -17.65 11.17
C HIS A 45 2.31 -17.89 11.06
N PRO A 46 1.86 -19.04 10.51
CA PRO A 46 0.44 -19.39 10.48
C PRO A 46 -0.16 -19.47 11.90
N VAL A 47 -1.40 -19.01 12.05
CA VAL A 47 -2.13 -19.00 13.32
C VAL A 47 -3.58 -19.43 13.09
N THR A 48 -4.00 -20.46 13.83
CA THR A 48 -5.39 -20.91 13.89
C THR A 48 -6.09 -20.34 15.12
N LEU A 49 -7.15 -19.56 14.92
CA LEU A 49 -8.01 -19.05 15.99
C LEU A 49 -9.11 -20.07 16.30
N ALA A 50 -8.85 -21.01 17.18
CA ALA A 50 -9.75 -22.14 17.45
C ALA A 50 -10.96 -21.81 18.37
N GLY A 51 -11.04 -20.59 18.92
CA GLY A 51 -12.03 -20.27 19.94
C GLY A 51 -12.17 -18.77 20.25
N PRO A 52 -12.93 -18.43 21.30
CA PRO A 52 -13.21 -17.04 21.67
C PRO A 52 -11.96 -16.28 22.12
N THR A 53 -10.93 -16.98 22.59
CA THR A 53 -9.61 -16.38 22.84
C THR A 53 -8.52 -17.36 22.43
N THR A 54 -7.56 -16.87 21.65
CA THR A 54 -6.39 -17.64 21.21
C THR A 54 -5.13 -16.88 21.61
N ARG A 55 -4.14 -17.60 22.13
CA ARG A 55 -2.86 -17.03 22.54
C ARG A 55 -1.73 -17.74 21.80
N THR A 56 -1.05 -17.00 20.93
CA THR A 56 0.10 -17.47 20.16
C THR A 56 1.38 -16.88 20.71
N VAL A 57 2.41 -17.71 20.76
CA VAL A 57 3.76 -17.33 21.19
C VAL A 57 4.67 -17.48 20.00
N LEU A 58 5.41 -16.43 19.67
CA LEU A 58 6.38 -16.42 18.60
C LEU A 58 7.76 -16.14 19.17
N GLU A 59 8.77 -16.82 18.64
CA GLU A 59 10.16 -16.69 19.05
C GLU A 59 10.99 -16.24 17.84
N SER A 60 11.97 -15.39 18.11
CA SER A 60 12.87 -14.80 17.11
C SER A 60 14.24 -14.62 17.73
N ASP A 61 15.29 -14.82 16.94
CA ASP A 61 16.66 -14.68 17.44
C ASP A 61 17.08 -13.21 17.55
N GLU A 62 16.52 -12.35 16.70
CA GLU A 62 16.73 -10.90 16.72
C GLU A 62 15.55 -10.18 17.36
N ALA A 63 15.78 -8.96 17.85
CA ALA A 63 14.72 -8.12 18.36
C ALA A 63 13.70 -7.80 17.24
N PRO A 64 12.39 -8.08 17.45
CA PRO A 64 11.35 -7.67 16.52
C PRO A 64 11.27 -6.15 16.43
N THR A 65 11.18 -5.63 15.21
CA THR A 65 10.95 -4.20 14.91
C THR A 65 9.47 -3.95 14.59
N LEU A 66 8.78 -4.94 14.03
CA LEU A 66 7.35 -4.92 13.75
C LEU A 66 6.74 -6.30 13.98
N VAL A 67 5.56 -6.31 14.59
CA VAL A 67 4.69 -7.48 14.68
C VAL A 67 3.34 -7.10 14.08
N ARG A 68 2.87 -7.88 13.11
CA ARG A 68 1.60 -7.64 12.41
C ARG A 68 0.73 -8.88 12.45
N PHE A 69 -0.46 -8.77 13.01
CA PHE A 69 -1.48 -9.79 12.92
C PHE A 69 -2.25 -9.64 11.61
N ASP A 70 -2.62 -10.76 10.99
CA ASP A 70 -3.35 -10.83 9.72
C ASP A 70 -2.71 -10.02 8.57
N PRO A 71 -1.41 -10.25 8.27
CA PRO A 71 -0.66 -9.44 7.31
C PRO A 71 -1.18 -9.57 5.87
N MET A 72 -1.84 -10.68 5.54
CA MET A 72 -2.39 -10.97 4.21
C MET A 72 -3.87 -10.59 4.07
N GLY A 73 -4.49 -10.14 5.15
CA GLY A 73 -5.90 -9.77 5.15
C GLY A 73 -6.87 -10.95 5.03
N ASP A 74 -6.50 -12.11 5.59
CA ASP A 74 -7.25 -13.36 5.52
C ASP A 74 -8.58 -13.28 6.29
N ILE A 75 -8.66 -12.40 7.29
CA ILE A 75 -9.85 -12.26 8.13
C ILE A 75 -10.68 -11.05 7.68
N ALA A 76 -11.98 -11.29 7.53
CA ALA A 76 -12.99 -10.26 7.32
C ALA A 76 -13.23 -9.46 8.62
N VAL A 77 -12.37 -8.46 8.85
CA VAL A 77 -12.54 -7.45 9.90
C VAL A 77 -12.79 -6.08 9.28
N GLU A 78 -13.37 -5.17 10.06
CA GLU A 78 -13.46 -3.77 9.67
C GLU A 78 -12.05 -3.21 9.42
N ARG A 79 -11.81 -2.73 8.20
CA ARG A 79 -10.55 -2.12 7.79
C ARG A 79 -10.82 -0.68 7.42
N PRO A 80 -9.98 0.27 7.86
CA PRO A 80 -10.12 1.65 7.42
C PRO A 80 -9.91 1.74 5.90
N TRP A 81 -8.95 0.99 5.34
CA TRP A 81 -8.56 1.03 3.92
C TRP A 81 -8.65 -0.37 3.31
N ILE A 82 -9.76 -0.66 2.62
CA ILE A 82 -10.04 -1.99 2.01
C ILE A 82 -9.53 -2.13 0.58
N PHE A 83 -9.21 -1.02 -0.09
CA PHE A 83 -8.90 -1.02 -1.51
C PHE A 83 -7.53 -1.62 -1.82
N THR A 84 -7.47 -2.30 -2.96
CA THR A 84 -6.29 -2.90 -3.56
C THR A 84 -6.13 -2.38 -4.98
N TRP A 85 -4.95 -2.56 -5.58
CA TRP A 85 -4.73 -2.11 -6.95
C TRP A 85 -5.76 -2.69 -7.94
N PRO A 86 -6.15 -3.98 -7.86
CA PRO A 86 -7.17 -4.54 -8.73
C PRO A 86 -8.53 -3.83 -8.70
N ASN A 87 -8.88 -3.11 -7.64
CA ASN A 87 -10.17 -2.42 -7.58
C ASN A 87 -10.32 -1.29 -8.59
N ILE A 88 -9.25 -0.86 -9.27
CA ILE A 88 -9.34 0.18 -10.30
C ILE A 88 -10.25 -0.23 -11.46
N VAL A 89 -10.36 -1.54 -11.73
CA VAL A 89 -11.17 -2.04 -12.84
C VAL A 89 -12.65 -2.15 -12.50
N ASP A 90 -13.03 -1.98 -11.22
CA ASP A 90 -14.43 -2.08 -10.79
C ASP A 90 -15.21 -0.79 -11.11
N GLU A 91 -14.58 0.39 -10.97
CA GLU A 91 -15.20 1.72 -11.19
C GLU A 91 -14.39 2.66 -12.11
N PHE A 92 -13.71 2.12 -13.13
CA PHE A 92 -12.82 2.88 -14.01
C PHE A 92 -13.48 4.05 -14.77
N HIS A 93 -14.80 4.03 -15.00
CA HIS A 93 -15.51 5.11 -15.71
C HIS A 93 -15.37 6.49 -15.04
N ARG A 94 -15.18 6.50 -13.71
CA ARG A 94 -14.99 7.73 -12.92
C ARG A 94 -13.52 7.99 -12.60
N ALA A 95 -12.62 7.09 -13.01
CA ALA A 95 -11.20 7.25 -12.77
C ALA A 95 -10.61 8.37 -13.66
N ARG A 96 -9.56 9.01 -13.17
CA ARG A 96 -8.72 9.95 -13.93
C ARG A 96 -7.25 9.62 -13.68
N ILE A 97 -6.45 9.61 -14.74
CA ILE A 97 -4.99 9.54 -14.63
C ILE A 97 -4.44 10.95 -14.54
N VAL A 98 -3.83 11.29 -13.41
CA VAL A 98 -3.27 12.61 -13.12
C VAL A 98 -1.76 12.58 -13.30
N PHE A 99 -1.26 13.34 -14.27
CA PHE A 99 0.17 13.44 -14.55
C PHE A 99 0.73 14.81 -14.15
N GLY A 100 2.02 14.84 -13.85
CA GLY A 100 2.71 16.02 -13.38
C GLY A 100 3.03 17.03 -14.48
N THR A 101 2.85 18.32 -14.18
CA THR A 101 3.17 19.43 -15.09
C THR A 101 4.35 20.29 -14.65
N ALA A 102 5.01 19.97 -13.53
CA ALA A 102 6.10 20.80 -13.02
C ALA A 102 7.39 20.68 -13.84
N ARG A 103 7.66 19.50 -14.42
CA ARG A 103 8.83 19.22 -15.26
C ARG A 103 8.47 18.17 -16.31
N GLU A 104 9.20 18.17 -17.43
CA GLU A 104 9.13 17.12 -18.46
C GLU A 104 7.68 16.82 -18.92
N ILE A 105 6.85 17.85 -19.06
CA ILE A 105 5.39 17.75 -19.24
C ILE A 105 5.00 16.76 -20.34
N GLU A 106 5.63 16.87 -21.51
CA GLU A 106 5.36 15.98 -22.65
C GLU A 106 5.73 14.52 -22.37
N ALA A 107 6.80 14.28 -21.61
CA ALA A 107 7.19 12.93 -21.21
C ALA A 107 6.18 12.35 -20.20
N GLN A 108 5.76 13.14 -19.21
CA GLN A 108 4.76 12.74 -18.23
C GLN A 108 3.40 12.45 -18.89
N HIS A 109 2.97 13.33 -19.80
CA HIS A 109 1.75 13.14 -20.59
C HIS A 109 1.82 11.87 -21.45
N THR A 110 2.96 11.64 -22.13
CA THR A 110 3.18 10.42 -22.93
C THR A 110 3.10 9.16 -22.07
N LEU A 111 3.70 9.16 -20.88
CA LEU A 111 3.64 8.03 -19.95
C LEU A 111 2.22 7.78 -19.46
N ALA A 112 1.48 8.82 -19.13
CA ALA A 112 0.09 8.73 -18.70
C ALA A 112 -0.83 8.20 -19.80
N ARG A 113 -0.63 8.68 -21.04
CA ARG A 113 -1.40 8.22 -22.20
C ARG A 113 -1.15 6.76 -22.50
N ARG A 114 0.12 6.33 -22.47
CA ARG A 114 0.48 4.92 -22.61
C ARG A 114 -0.13 4.06 -21.51
N PHE A 115 -0.13 4.55 -20.27
CA PHE A 115 -0.75 3.79 -19.19
C PHE A 115 -2.26 3.66 -19.35
N SER A 116 -2.93 4.72 -19.82
CA SER A 116 -4.35 4.67 -20.19
C SER A 116 -4.63 3.59 -21.25
N GLU A 117 -3.76 3.46 -22.25
CA GLU A 117 -3.83 2.39 -23.26
C GLU A 117 -3.58 1.01 -22.63
N THR A 118 -2.54 0.86 -21.80
CA THR A 118 -2.27 -0.40 -21.08
C THR A 118 -3.48 -0.87 -20.28
N LEU A 119 -4.18 0.04 -19.59
CA LEU A 119 -5.38 -0.30 -18.81
C LEU A 119 -6.59 -0.64 -19.70
N ALA A 120 -6.75 0.08 -20.81
CA ALA A 120 -7.79 -0.21 -21.81
C ALA A 120 -7.62 -1.58 -22.45
N ASP A 121 -6.40 -1.91 -22.87
CA ASP A 121 -6.07 -3.20 -23.47
C ASP A 121 -6.22 -4.35 -22.47
N ALA A 122 -5.94 -4.11 -21.19
CA ALA A 122 -5.98 -5.14 -20.17
C ALA A 122 -7.40 -5.43 -19.64
N TYR A 123 -8.25 -4.40 -19.46
CA TYR A 123 -9.53 -4.57 -18.77
C TYR A 123 -10.68 -3.69 -19.26
N THR A 124 -10.44 -2.42 -19.54
CA THR A 124 -11.54 -1.44 -19.54
C THR A 124 -12.17 -1.24 -20.92
N GLU A 125 -11.51 -1.65 -22.01
CA GLU A 125 -11.87 -1.35 -23.41
C GLU A 125 -12.12 0.14 -23.70
N THR A 126 -11.84 0.99 -22.71
CA THR A 126 -12.17 2.40 -22.64
C THR A 126 -10.98 3.10 -22.03
N LEU A 127 -10.46 4.12 -22.71
CA LEU A 127 -9.35 4.91 -22.21
C LEU A 127 -9.78 5.71 -20.97
N ILE A 128 -9.09 5.48 -19.86
CA ILE A 128 -9.23 6.34 -18.67
C ILE A 128 -8.70 7.73 -19.02
N PRO A 129 -9.49 8.81 -18.84
CA PRO A 129 -9.05 10.15 -19.21
C PRO A 129 -7.80 10.58 -18.45
N VAL A 130 -6.89 11.24 -19.17
CA VAL A 130 -5.64 11.79 -18.64
C VAL A 130 -5.83 13.28 -18.39
N VAL A 131 -5.45 13.75 -17.20
CA VAL A 131 -5.59 15.14 -16.74
C VAL A 131 -4.28 15.66 -16.15
N LYS A 132 -4.02 16.95 -16.32
CA LYS A 132 -2.88 17.62 -15.70
C LYS A 132 -3.14 17.81 -14.21
N ASP A 133 -2.12 17.65 -13.38
CA ASP A 133 -2.18 17.96 -11.95
C ASP A 133 -2.57 19.43 -11.68
N ALA A 134 -2.06 20.37 -12.47
CA ALA A 134 -2.37 21.80 -12.36
C ALA A 134 -3.80 22.17 -12.81
N GLU A 135 -4.49 21.28 -13.53
CA GLU A 135 -5.88 21.45 -13.98
C GLU A 135 -6.86 20.60 -13.17
N LEU A 136 -6.38 19.90 -12.13
CA LEU A 136 -7.21 19.02 -11.30
C LEU A 136 -8.12 19.85 -10.38
N ASP A 137 -9.38 20.00 -10.77
CA ASP A 137 -10.38 20.74 -10.02
C ASP A 137 -10.98 19.97 -8.83
N ASP A 138 -11.59 20.71 -7.92
CA ASP A 138 -12.24 20.19 -6.72
C ASP A 138 -13.37 19.19 -6.99
N GLU A 139 -14.07 19.36 -8.12
CA GLU A 139 -15.18 18.49 -8.49
C GLU A 139 -14.66 17.11 -8.87
N THR A 140 -13.62 17.07 -9.71
CA THR A 140 -12.92 15.85 -10.12
C THR A 140 -12.34 15.13 -8.92
N ARG A 141 -11.69 15.87 -8.00
CA ARG A 141 -11.13 15.30 -6.76
C ARG A 141 -12.18 14.66 -5.87
N ARG A 142 -13.40 15.18 -5.84
CA ARG A 142 -14.47 14.69 -4.95
C ARG A 142 -15.35 13.58 -5.54
N ASN A 143 -15.37 13.44 -6.87
CA ASN A 143 -16.35 12.58 -7.54
C ASN A 143 -15.76 11.33 -8.20
N GLY A 144 -14.44 11.21 -8.29
CA GLY A 144 -13.77 10.14 -9.01
C GLY A 144 -12.62 9.49 -8.25
N ASP A 145 -12.19 8.35 -8.79
CA ASP A 145 -10.94 7.72 -8.41
C ASP A 145 -9.79 8.42 -9.13
N LEU A 146 -8.65 8.54 -8.47
CA LEU A 146 -7.48 9.24 -9.02
C LEU A 146 -6.31 8.28 -9.12
N ILE A 147 -5.71 8.17 -10.30
CA ILE A 147 -4.43 7.50 -10.53
C ILE A 147 -3.39 8.60 -10.68
N VAL A 148 -2.67 8.93 -9.61
CA VAL A 148 -1.65 9.97 -9.60
C VAL A 148 -0.29 9.33 -9.85
N MET A 149 0.40 9.79 -10.88
CA MET A 149 1.66 9.20 -11.31
C MET A 149 2.81 10.20 -11.37
N GLY A 150 4.02 9.69 -11.21
CA GLY A 150 5.26 10.45 -11.31
C GLY A 150 6.01 10.56 -10.00
N SER A 151 6.83 11.60 -9.86
CA SER A 151 7.52 11.93 -8.62
C SER A 151 6.97 13.22 -8.02
N ALA A 152 7.23 13.49 -6.75
CA ALA A 152 6.88 14.77 -6.14
C ALA A 152 7.70 15.98 -6.69
N LEU A 153 8.66 15.73 -7.59
CA LEU A 153 9.32 16.77 -8.38
C LEU A 153 8.52 17.14 -9.65
N ASP A 154 7.69 16.23 -10.15
CA ASP A 154 7.00 16.36 -11.43
C ASP A 154 5.50 16.65 -11.23
N ASN A 155 4.90 15.99 -10.24
CA ASN A 155 3.48 16.04 -9.92
C ASN A 155 3.24 16.78 -8.59
N GLY A 156 2.74 18.01 -8.69
CA GLY A 156 2.50 18.90 -7.56
C GLY A 156 1.41 18.39 -6.61
N TYR A 157 0.44 17.61 -7.10
CA TYR A 157 -0.62 17.06 -6.25
C TYR A 157 -0.08 16.09 -5.19
N LEU A 158 1.02 15.39 -5.47
CA LEU A 158 1.67 14.52 -4.48
C LEU A 158 2.14 15.29 -3.23
N MET A 159 2.48 16.57 -3.38
CA MET A 159 2.93 17.42 -2.28
C MET A 159 1.77 18.01 -1.46
N THR A 160 0.53 17.88 -1.92
CA THR A 160 -0.67 18.36 -1.21
C THR A 160 -1.36 17.27 -0.40
N LEU A 161 -0.91 16.02 -0.53
CA LEU A 161 -1.53 14.89 0.16
C LEU A 161 -1.37 15.02 1.69
N PRO A 162 -2.41 14.69 2.47
CA PRO A 162 -2.26 14.60 3.92
C PRO A 162 -1.31 13.46 4.31
N PRO A 163 -0.81 13.43 5.55
CA PRO A 163 0.03 12.34 6.03
C PRO A 163 -0.64 10.97 5.83
N ILE A 164 0.08 10.05 5.20
CA ILE A 164 -0.37 8.68 4.98
C ILE A 164 0.36 7.78 5.99
N PRO A 165 -0.32 7.20 7.00
CA PRO A 165 0.29 6.26 7.92
C PRO A 165 1.23 5.24 7.27
N GLY A 166 2.50 5.25 7.69
CA GLY A 166 3.52 4.35 7.18
C GLY A 166 4.17 4.77 5.87
N PHE A 167 3.73 5.84 5.21
CA PHE A 167 4.26 6.30 3.94
C PHE A 167 4.59 7.80 3.96
N GLU A 168 5.66 8.18 3.26
CA GLU A 168 6.04 9.57 3.04
C GLU A 168 6.44 9.73 1.58
N ILE A 169 5.94 10.76 0.91
CA ILE A 169 6.30 11.07 -0.48
C ILE A 169 7.02 12.41 -0.47
N GLY A 170 8.24 12.42 -1.02
CA GLY A 170 9.08 13.59 -1.06
C GLY A 170 9.70 13.81 -2.43
N ARG A 171 10.41 14.93 -2.56
CA ARG A 171 11.11 15.27 -3.80
C ARG A 171 12.30 14.33 -4.00
N GLY A 172 12.19 13.42 -4.96
CA GLY A 172 13.25 12.45 -5.30
C GLY A 172 13.37 11.26 -4.35
N PHE A 173 12.39 11.06 -3.46
CA PHE A 173 12.34 9.89 -2.60
C PHE A 173 10.91 9.58 -2.17
N PHE A 174 10.71 8.36 -1.68
CA PHE A 174 9.59 8.01 -0.82
C PHE A 174 10.10 7.21 0.38
N ARG A 175 9.34 7.22 1.48
CA ARG A 175 9.55 6.30 2.60
C ARG A 175 8.37 5.37 2.72
N ALA A 176 8.66 4.11 3.02
CA ALA A 176 7.67 3.11 3.35
C ALA A 176 8.14 2.39 4.62
N HIS A 177 7.28 2.40 5.64
CA HIS A 177 7.48 1.76 6.94
C HIS A 177 8.84 2.07 7.59
N GLY A 178 9.28 3.34 7.50
CA GLY A 178 10.53 3.83 8.08
C GLY A 178 11.78 3.63 7.22
N ARG A 179 11.68 2.92 6.08
CA ARG A 179 12.76 2.78 5.11
C ARG A 179 12.65 3.81 3.99
N THR A 180 13.77 4.44 3.64
CA THR A 180 13.86 5.43 2.55
C THR A 180 14.26 4.78 1.23
N TYR A 181 13.58 5.16 0.16
CA TYR A 181 13.79 4.70 -1.21
C TYR A 181 14.02 5.92 -2.11
N ALA A 182 15.26 6.08 -2.59
CA ALA A 182 15.68 7.25 -3.36
C ALA A 182 16.46 6.87 -4.64
N ARG A 183 16.61 5.58 -4.95
CA ARG A 183 17.30 5.13 -6.16
C ARG A 183 16.38 5.31 -7.36
N ALA A 184 16.97 5.62 -8.52
CA ALA A 184 16.22 5.94 -9.75
C ALA A 184 15.34 4.78 -10.26
N ASP A 185 15.71 3.54 -9.95
CA ASP A 185 15.00 2.31 -10.28
C ASP A 185 14.00 1.87 -9.20
N GLN A 186 13.70 2.71 -8.21
CA GLN A 186 12.73 2.40 -7.15
C GLN A 186 11.39 3.09 -7.41
N GLY A 187 10.30 2.36 -7.15
CA GLY A 187 8.93 2.85 -7.28
C GLY A 187 7.99 2.28 -6.23
N LEU A 188 6.82 2.90 -6.09
CA LEU A 188 5.79 2.58 -5.11
C LEU A 188 4.42 2.59 -5.78
N TYR A 189 3.71 1.48 -5.68
CA TYR A 189 2.25 1.46 -5.74
C TYR A 189 1.71 1.67 -4.34
N LEU A 190 0.78 2.61 -4.20
CA LEU A 190 0.08 2.84 -2.94
C LEU A 190 -1.39 3.14 -3.23
N VAL A 191 -2.27 2.36 -2.63
CA VAL A 191 -3.72 2.50 -2.77
C VAL A 191 -4.28 2.96 -1.44
N VAL A 192 -4.88 4.14 -1.40
CA VAL A 192 -5.44 4.73 -0.18
C VAL A 192 -6.80 5.35 -0.48
N PRO A 193 -7.65 5.62 0.52
CA PRO A 193 -8.84 6.42 0.28
C PRO A 193 -8.45 7.80 -0.24
N ASN A 194 -9.26 8.30 -1.18
CA ASN A 194 -9.10 9.65 -1.66
C ASN A 194 -9.40 10.63 -0.50
N PRO A 195 -8.46 11.52 -0.14
CA PRO A 195 -8.61 12.44 0.99
C PRO A 195 -9.75 13.44 0.80
N ASP A 196 -10.08 13.78 -0.45
CA ASP A 196 -11.17 14.70 -0.80
C ASP A 196 -12.53 13.97 -0.89
N ALA A 197 -12.52 12.63 -1.03
CA ALA A 197 -13.72 11.78 -1.05
C ALA A 197 -13.41 10.36 -0.53
N PRO A 198 -13.56 10.09 0.77
CA PRO A 198 -13.15 8.81 1.37
C PRO A 198 -13.86 7.55 0.85
N SER A 199 -14.98 7.71 0.13
CA SER A 199 -15.66 6.62 -0.60
C SER A 199 -15.04 6.31 -1.98
N ARG A 200 -14.03 7.08 -2.39
CA ARG A 200 -13.26 6.95 -3.63
C ARG A 200 -11.84 6.53 -3.34
N VAL A 201 -11.14 6.07 -4.38
CA VAL A 201 -9.80 5.52 -4.26
C VAL A 201 -8.77 6.45 -4.90
N LEU A 202 -7.65 6.62 -4.20
CA LEU A 202 -6.46 7.28 -4.68
C LEU A 202 -5.37 6.23 -4.87
N TYR A 203 -5.01 6.00 -6.13
CA TYR A 203 -3.92 5.14 -6.56
C TYR A 203 -2.69 6.01 -6.86
N LEU A 204 -1.59 5.77 -6.15
CA LEU A 204 -0.33 6.48 -6.33
C LEU A 204 0.67 5.55 -7.00
N LEU A 205 1.17 5.96 -8.16
CA LEU A 205 2.29 5.33 -8.86
C LEU A 205 3.49 6.27 -8.76
N VAL A 206 4.18 6.20 -7.61
CA VAL A 206 5.32 7.05 -7.31
C VAL A 206 6.59 6.41 -7.84
N ALA A 207 7.33 7.12 -8.68
CA ALA A 207 8.60 6.63 -9.23
C ALA A 207 9.70 7.67 -9.09
N ASN A 208 10.92 7.22 -8.78
CA ASN A 208 12.07 8.12 -8.64
C ASN A 208 12.71 8.50 -10.00
N SER A 209 12.22 7.94 -11.11
CA SER A 209 12.61 8.34 -12.47
C SER A 209 11.51 8.07 -13.49
N ALA A 210 11.55 8.76 -14.64
CA ALA A 210 10.66 8.48 -15.77
C ALA A 210 10.80 7.05 -16.31
N LEU A 211 12.02 6.49 -16.29
CA LEU A 211 12.26 5.10 -16.70
C LEU A 211 11.58 4.12 -15.75
N GLN A 212 11.65 4.36 -14.44
CA GLN A 212 10.98 3.51 -13.46
C GLN A 212 9.46 3.65 -13.55
N LEU A 213 8.96 4.85 -13.80
CA LEU A 213 7.52 5.04 -14.04
C LEU A 213 7.06 4.25 -15.27
N TRP A 214 7.82 4.31 -16.36
CA TRP A 214 7.56 3.53 -17.56
C TRP A 214 7.51 2.01 -17.26
N ARG A 215 8.48 1.48 -16.51
CA ARG A 215 8.50 0.07 -16.09
C ARG A 215 7.29 -0.35 -15.25
N MET A 216 6.82 0.56 -14.41
CA MET A 216 5.61 0.33 -13.62
C MET A 216 4.37 0.29 -14.53
N THR A 217 4.30 1.12 -15.56
CA THR A 217 3.09 1.31 -16.38
C THR A 217 3.04 0.53 -17.70
N THR A 218 4.09 -0.23 -18.04
CA THR A 218 4.13 -1.07 -19.25
C THR A 218 3.19 -2.28 -19.23
N SER A 219 2.73 -2.70 -18.06
CA SER A 219 1.80 -3.82 -17.91
C SER A 219 0.89 -3.60 -16.70
N TYR A 220 -0.33 -4.10 -16.78
CA TYR A 220 -1.19 -4.18 -15.60
C TYR A 220 -0.67 -5.24 -14.62
N ARG A 221 -0.61 -4.91 -13.33
CA ARG A 221 -0.08 -5.78 -12.27
C ARG A 221 -1.20 -6.18 -11.31
N SER A 222 -1.96 -7.22 -11.65
CA SER A 222 -3.07 -7.72 -10.82
C SER A 222 -2.63 -8.23 -9.44
N GLU A 223 -1.34 -8.54 -9.28
CA GLU A 223 -0.75 -9.08 -8.06
C GLU A 223 -0.47 -8.02 -6.98
N VAL A 224 -0.64 -6.74 -7.27
CA VAL A 224 -0.38 -5.66 -6.30
C VAL A 224 -1.54 -5.58 -5.29
N PRO A 225 -1.28 -5.71 -3.98
CA PRO A 225 -2.31 -5.55 -2.95
C PRO A 225 -2.58 -4.06 -2.68
N SER A 226 -2.64 -3.62 -1.42
CA SER A 226 -2.83 -2.20 -1.10
C SER A 226 -1.57 -1.35 -1.30
N TRP A 227 -0.38 -1.96 -1.25
CA TRP A 227 0.87 -1.30 -1.59
C TRP A 227 1.92 -2.29 -2.10
N ALA A 228 2.85 -1.81 -2.92
CA ALA A 228 4.00 -2.57 -3.39
C ALA A 228 5.19 -1.65 -3.69
N ILE A 229 6.39 -2.12 -3.35
CA ILE A 229 7.67 -1.46 -3.63
C ILE A 229 8.35 -2.23 -4.75
N LEU A 230 8.75 -1.50 -5.79
CA LEU A 230 9.43 -2.07 -6.94
C LEU A 230 10.89 -1.63 -6.98
N GLU A 231 11.74 -2.55 -7.44
CA GLU A 231 13.10 -2.28 -7.88
C GLU A 231 13.23 -2.79 -9.32
N GLY A 232 13.33 -1.86 -10.28
CA GLY A 232 13.12 -2.19 -11.68
C GLY A 232 11.73 -2.76 -11.91
N ASP A 233 11.66 -3.97 -12.46
CA ASP A 233 10.40 -4.64 -12.78
C ASP A 233 9.91 -5.60 -11.67
N THR A 234 10.65 -5.72 -10.58
CA THR A 234 10.42 -6.71 -9.52
C THR A 234 9.79 -6.07 -8.29
N ILE A 235 8.70 -6.67 -7.80
CA ILE A 235 8.13 -6.33 -6.48
C ILE A 235 9.04 -6.93 -5.41
N VAL A 236 9.71 -6.08 -4.63
CA VAL A 236 10.61 -6.50 -3.54
C VAL A 236 9.92 -6.55 -2.19
N SER A 237 8.78 -5.86 -2.06
CA SER A 237 7.95 -5.86 -0.86
C SER A 237 6.53 -5.44 -1.22
N SER A 238 5.53 -6.03 -0.58
CA SER A 238 4.13 -5.67 -0.75
C SER A 238 3.32 -6.08 0.48
N GLY A 239 2.11 -5.56 0.61
CA GLY A 239 1.19 -5.94 1.67
C GLY A 239 -0.13 -5.18 1.65
N TYR A 240 -0.96 -5.48 2.65
CA TYR A 240 -2.22 -4.81 2.89
C TYR A 240 -2.05 -3.73 3.96
N HIS A 241 -2.99 -2.79 3.99
CA HIS A 241 -3.09 -1.86 5.11
C HIS A 241 -3.61 -2.58 6.34
N ALA A 242 -2.87 -2.47 7.44
CA ALA A 242 -3.25 -3.12 8.68
C ALA A 242 -4.46 -2.39 9.32
N PRO A 243 -5.44 -3.15 9.85
CA PRO A 243 -6.47 -2.56 10.69
C PRO A 243 -5.87 -1.94 11.97
N LEU A 244 -6.60 -1.02 12.57
CA LEU A 244 -6.15 -0.37 13.80
C LEU A 244 -5.94 -1.40 14.91
N GLY A 245 -4.77 -1.38 15.55
CA GLY A 245 -4.41 -2.32 16.64
C GLY A 245 -3.88 -3.67 16.17
N PHE A 246 -3.77 -3.93 14.87
CA PHE A 246 -3.21 -5.17 14.32
C PHE A 246 -1.69 -5.10 14.18
N GLU A 247 -1.08 -3.92 14.35
CA GLU A 247 0.36 -3.71 14.34
C GLU A 247 0.88 -3.25 15.70
N LEU A 248 2.01 -3.85 16.11
CA LEU A 248 2.88 -3.31 17.14
C LEU A 248 4.24 -3.01 16.53
N ARG A 249 4.62 -1.73 16.48
CA ARG A 249 5.99 -1.30 16.18
C ARG A 249 6.77 -1.26 17.48
N ALA A 250 7.85 -2.03 17.53
CA ALA A 250 8.78 -1.94 18.65
C ALA A 250 9.64 -0.68 18.47
N PRO A 251 9.99 0.00 19.57
CA PRO A 251 10.89 1.15 19.54
C PRO A 251 12.31 0.78 19.10
#